data_AF-A0A812SNE6-F1
#
_entry.id   AF-A0A812SNE6-F1
#
_cell.length_a   1.000
_cell.length_b   1.000
_cell.length_c   1.000
_cell.angle_alpha   90.00
_cell.angle_beta   90.00
_cell.angle_gamma   90.00
#
_symmetry.space_group_name_H-M   'P 1'
#
loop_
_entity.id
_entity.type
_entity.pdbx_description
1 polymer ?
#
loop_
_entity_poly.entity_id
_entity_poly.type
_entity_poly.pdbx_seq_one_letter_code
_entity_poly.pdbx_strand_id
1 'polypeptide(L)'
;MVAVLQNTSVAGFYALHAEPGAGKSTAATLAALELKGRQPKDVIVLLQNDFERQLKSFFRLSNIEYTAEIARPFFTSLRDKGIRVRLILDNVLDSSTIIIQSGDRLRALARAANDNLHQVIVIVQSEAAAQEIGGLNGDTTRKGNQMPAEFYRWSREETEELLKSTNIQELLKKPLRDDEEAEDLNVLLAEALELSEIPDKYGRWRPRSTKRYIMTGDRPTAPLPIPGPSAGSAGTTSASVWVRELARNKDKQLTDGKEFEPTGNAFQVQGAFANVDDLKKAIDPSLSAFQASKINIYSQQDRDWVKEDEDIEVSRGTSKSDCYGFTLPQKTDDV
;
A
#
# COMPACT_ATOMS: atom_id res chain seq x y z
N MET A 1 -12.23 0.58 8.37
CA MET A 1 -12.81 1.95 8.44
C MET A 1 -14.08 2.02 9.29
N VAL A 2 -15.09 1.20 9.01
CA VAL A 2 -16.34 1.12 9.79
C VAL A 2 -16.11 0.89 11.29
N ALA A 3 -15.18 0.01 11.67
CA ALA A 3 -14.87 -0.25 13.08
C ALA A 3 -14.32 0.99 13.85
N VAL A 4 -13.55 1.86 13.19
CA VAL A 4 -13.01 3.09 13.81
C VAL A 4 -14.11 4.15 13.95
N LEU A 5 -15.00 4.19 12.96
CA LEU A 5 -16.18 5.06 12.92
C LEU A 5 -17.26 4.63 13.93
N GLN A 6 -17.45 3.33 14.13
CA GLN A 6 -18.36 2.74 15.12
C GLN A 6 -17.81 2.82 16.56
N ASN A 7 -16.53 3.15 16.74
CA ASN A 7 -15.94 3.22 18.06
C ASN A 7 -16.36 4.51 18.78
N THR A 8 -17.46 4.42 19.53
CA THR A 8 -18.07 5.53 20.24
C THR A 8 -17.33 5.90 21.52
N SER A 9 -16.47 5.03 22.05
CA SER A 9 -15.78 5.27 23.31
C SER A 9 -14.51 6.11 23.18
N VAL A 10 -14.08 6.41 21.95
CA VAL A 10 -12.82 7.14 21.73
C VAL A 10 -13.05 8.51 21.12
N ALA A 11 -12.56 9.52 21.83
CA ALA A 11 -12.43 10.89 21.37
C ALA A 11 -11.05 11.12 20.76
N GLY A 12 -10.84 12.31 20.18
CA GLY A 12 -9.56 12.72 19.63
C GLY A 12 -9.39 12.35 18.16
N PHE A 13 -8.14 12.18 17.74
CA PHE A 13 -7.74 12.26 16.35
C PHE A 13 -7.14 10.94 15.85
N TYR A 14 -7.67 10.40 14.75
CA TYR A 14 -7.26 9.11 14.20
C TYR A 14 -6.74 9.28 12.78
N ALA A 15 -5.56 8.75 12.50
CA ALA A 15 -5.04 8.66 11.15
C ALA A 15 -5.23 7.23 10.60
N LEU A 16 -5.88 7.12 9.46
CA LEU A 16 -6.10 5.89 8.73
C LEU A 16 -5.41 5.96 7.38
N HIS A 17 -4.79 4.86 6.99
CA HIS A 17 -4.18 4.68 5.69
C HIS A 17 -4.90 3.56 4.94
N ALA A 18 -5.06 3.73 3.63
CA ALA A 18 -5.26 2.62 2.71
C ALA A 18 -4.71 2.95 1.32
N GLU A 19 -4.52 1.93 0.49
CA GLU A 19 -3.88 2.07 -0.82
C GLU A 19 -4.64 3.03 -1.76
N PRO A 20 -3.95 3.76 -2.64
CA PRO A 20 -4.58 4.52 -3.72
C PRO A 20 -5.51 3.63 -4.54
N GLY A 21 -6.72 4.12 -4.81
CA GLY A 21 -7.70 3.41 -5.65
C GLY A 21 -8.51 2.31 -4.97
N ALA A 22 -8.28 2.01 -3.68
CA ALA A 22 -9.00 1.00 -2.90
C ALA A 22 -10.42 1.42 -2.45
N GLY A 23 -10.95 2.57 -2.89
CA GLY A 23 -12.32 2.98 -2.53
C GLY A 23 -12.48 3.57 -1.12
N LYS A 24 -11.40 4.08 -0.50
CA LYS A 24 -11.41 4.69 0.85
C LYS A 24 -12.50 5.74 1.04
N SER A 25 -12.61 6.70 0.12
CA SER A 25 -13.59 7.78 0.19
C SER A 25 -15.03 7.26 0.15
N THR A 26 -15.27 6.24 -0.69
CA THR A 26 -16.56 5.56 -0.77
C THR A 26 -16.87 4.84 0.53
N ALA A 27 -15.91 4.07 1.07
CA ALA A 27 -16.05 3.38 2.35
C ALA A 27 -16.30 4.37 3.51
N ALA A 28 -15.65 5.53 3.50
CA ALA A 28 -15.83 6.57 4.52
C ALA A 28 -17.24 7.15 4.47
N THR A 29 -17.72 7.42 3.26
CA THR A 29 -19.06 7.95 3.02
C THR A 29 -20.13 6.95 3.43
N LEU A 30 -20.00 5.68 3.02
CA LEU A 30 -20.94 4.61 3.38
C LEU A 30 -20.96 4.39 4.89
N ALA A 31 -19.79 4.35 5.53
CA ALA A 31 -19.71 4.20 6.98
C ALA A 31 -20.30 5.42 7.72
N ALA A 32 -20.13 6.64 7.20
CA ALA A 32 -20.78 7.83 7.73
C ALA A 32 -22.31 7.75 7.62
N LEU A 33 -22.84 7.31 6.48
CA LEU A 33 -24.28 7.14 6.26
C LEU A 33 -24.88 6.07 7.19
N GLU A 34 -24.21 4.92 7.33
CA GLU A 34 -24.64 3.83 8.21
C GLU A 34 -24.69 4.29 9.67
N LEU A 35 -23.66 5.01 10.13
CA LEU A 35 -23.63 5.55 11.49
C LEU A 35 -24.73 6.57 11.75
N LYS A 36 -25.04 7.43 10.78
CA LYS A 36 -26.11 8.42 10.94
C LYS A 36 -27.45 7.74 11.19
N GLY A 37 -27.68 6.58 10.58
CA GLY A 37 -28.85 5.74 10.84
C GLY A 37 -28.90 5.16 12.26
N ARG A 38 -27.73 4.88 12.87
CA ARG A 38 -27.63 4.29 14.22
C ARG A 38 -27.55 5.32 15.35
N GLN A 39 -27.02 6.52 15.08
CA GLN A 39 -26.78 7.57 16.07
C GLN A 39 -27.23 8.94 15.55
N PRO A 40 -28.54 9.24 15.59
CA PRO A 40 -29.10 10.41 14.92
C PRO A 40 -28.65 11.75 15.52
N LYS A 41 -28.25 11.78 16.80
CA LYS A 41 -27.74 12.98 17.48
C LYS A 41 -26.31 13.36 17.10
N ASP A 42 -25.56 12.44 16.51
CA ASP A 42 -24.20 12.71 16.05
C ASP A 42 -24.24 13.47 14.71
N VAL A 43 -23.39 14.49 14.61
CA VAL A 43 -23.17 15.24 13.37
C VAL A 43 -21.91 14.70 12.73
N ILE A 44 -22.06 14.04 11.59
CA ILE A 44 -20.95 13.51 10.81
C ILE A 44 -20.67 14.50 9.69
N VAL A 45 -19.43 14.98 9.62
CA VAL A 45 -18.99 15.98 8.64
C VAL A 45 -17.88 15.34 7.83
N LEU A 46 -18.07 15.27 6.51
CA LEU A 46 -17.05 14.79 5.58
C LEU A 46 -16.44 15.99 4.85
N LEU A 47 -15.15 16.22 5.05
CA LEU A 47 -14.36 17.23 4.35
C LEU A 47 -13.39 16.54 3.40
N GLN A 48 -13.46 16.93 2.13
CA GLN A 48 -12.65 16.35 1.05
C GLN A 48 -11.84 17.41 0.32
N ASN A 49 -10.69 16.99 -0.22
CA ASN A 49 -9.80 17.76 -1.09
C ASN A 49 -8.90 18.79 -0.36
N ASP A 50 -9.16 20.09 -0.48
CA ASP A 50 -8.25 21.12 0.05
C ASP A 50 -8.46 21.32 1.55
N PHE A 51 -7.48 20.93 2.37
CA PHE A 51 -7.59 20.99 3.83
C PHE A 51 -7.93 22.40 4.36
N GLU A 52 -7.19 23.42 3.93
CA GLU A 52 -7.35 24.76 4.46
C GLU A 52 -8.67 25.37 4.01
N ARG A 53 -9.04 25.21 2.73
CA ARG A 53 -10.30 25.71 2.21
C ARG A 53 -11.48 25.05 2.91
N GLN A 54 -11.43 23.74 3.15
CA GLN A 54 -12.51 23.02 3.83
C GLN A 54 -12.63 23.42 5.29
N LEU A 55 -11.53 23.61 6.00
CA LEU A 55 -11.58 24.09 7.38
C LEU A 55 -12.08 25.53 7.48
N LYS A 56 -11.65 26.42 6.58
CA LYS A 56 -12.21 27.79 6.48
C LYS A 56 -13.71 27.74 6.26
N SER A 57 -14.19 26.89 5.36
CA SER A 57 -15.62 26.73 5.08
C SER A 57 -16.37 26.18 6.30
N PHE A 58 -15.85 25.12 6.92
CA PHE A 58 -16.47 24.43 8.05
C PHE A 58 -16.62 25.35 9.28
N PHE A 59 -15.54 26.02 9.67
CA PHE A 59 -15.55 26.96 10.80
C PHE A 59 -16.03 28.37 10.43
N ARG A 60 -16.33 28.62 9.16
CA ARG A 60 -16.68 29.94 8.60
C ARG A 60 -15.63 31.02 8.92
N LEU A 61 -14.37 30.70 8.67
CA LEU A 61 -13.24 31.57 8.95
C LEU A 61 -12.85 32.42 7.74
N SER A 62 -12.52 33.69 7.98
CA SER A 62 -11.87 34.58 7.01
C SER A 62 -10.39 34.22 6.82
N ASN A 63 -9.70 33.81 7.89
CA ASN A 63 -8.31 33.36 7.89
C ASN A 63 -8.19 32.00 8.60
N ILE A 64 -7.42 31.07 8.01
CA ILE A 64 -7.23 29.71 8.50
C ILE A 64 -6.42 29.67 9.81
N GLU A 65 -5.60 30.69 10.07
CA GLU A 65 -4.79 30.79 11.28
C GLU A 65 -5.64 30.76 12.56
N TYR A 66 -6.87 31.29 12.50
CA TYR A 66 -7.83 31.28 13.61
C TYR A 66 -8.42 29.90 13.92
N THR A 67 -8.07 28.84 13.16
CA THR A 67 -8.58 27.48 13.41
C THR A 67 -8.26 27.02 14.84
N ALA A 68 -7.04 27.26 15.31
CA ALA A 68 -6.63 26.84 16.64
C ALA A 68 -7.42 27.56 17.75
N GLU A 69 -7.71 28.84 17.55
CA GLU A 69 -8.45 29.68 18.49
C GLU A 69 -9.94 29.31 18.54
N ILE A 70 -10.55 29.02 17.38
CA ILE A 70 -11.98 28.75 17.28
C ILE A 70 -12.36 27.31 17.60
N ALA A 71 -11.47 26.34 17.36
CA ALA A 71 -11.82 24.92 17.44
C ALA A 71 -12.34 24.53 18.83
N ARG A 72 -11.67 25.00 19.90
CA ARG A 72 -12.05 24.71 21.28
C ARG A 72 -13.41 25.30 21.66
N PRO A 73 -13.67 26.62 21.57
CA PRO A 73 -14.97 27.19 21.93
C PRO A 73 -16.11 26.65 21.05
N PHE A 74 -15.84 26.38 19.76
CA PHE A 74 -16.81 25.76 18.86
C PHE A 74 -17.23 24.38 19.36
N PHE A 75 -16.27 23.50 19.63
CA PHE A 75 -16.51 22.16 20.12
C PHE A 75 -17.16 22.12 21.50
N THR A 76 -16.71 22.97 22.43
CA THR A 76 -17.37 23.12 23.73
C THR A 76 -18.84 23.51 23.58
N SER A 77 -19.16 24.48 22.71
CA SER A 77 -20.54 24.89 22.46
C SER A 77 -21.42 23.77 21.89
N LEU A 78 -20.86 22.86 21.09
CA LEU A 78 -21.58 21.70 20.56
C LEU A 78 -21.78 20.63 21.64
N ARG A 79 -20.75 20.35 22.42
CA ARG A 79 -20.83 19.44 23.57
C ARG A 79 -21.89 19.89 24.57
N ASP A 80 -21.94 21.18 24.91
CA ASP A 80 -22.91 21.73 25.86
C ASP A 80 -24.35 21.57 25.38
N LYS A 81 -24.56 21.48 24.05
CA LYS A 81 -25.84 21.17 23.41
C LYS A 81 -26.10 19.67 23.23
N GLY A 82 -25.21 18.81 23.74
CA GLY A 82 -25.28 17.37 23.58
C GLY A 82 -25.03 16.89 22.14
N ILE A 83 -24.37 17.71 21.31
CA ILE A 83 -24.05 17.39 19.93
C ILE A 83 -22.61 16.88 19.87
N ARG A 84 -22.43 15.65 19.39
CA ARG A 84 -21.11 15.10 19.10
C ARG A 84 -20.80 15.27 17.62
N VAL A 85 -19.64 15.85 17.32
CA VAL A 85 -19.12 15.92 15.95
C VAL A 85 -18.17 14.76 15.67
N ARG A 86 -18.34 14.16 14.50
CA ARG A 86 -17.35 13.28 13.87
C ARG A 86 -16.89 13.91 12.57
N LEU A 87 -15.68 14.45 12.58
CA LEU A 87 -15.08 15.11 11.43
C LEU A 87 -14.21 14.12 10.66
N ILE A 88 -14.60 13.78 9.44
CA ILE A 88 -13.85 12.93 8.53
C ILE A 88 -13.11 13.83 7.54
N LEU A 89 -11.79 13.75 7.57
CA LEU A 89 -10.84 14.47 6.75
C LEU A 89 -10.31 13.48 5.70
N ASP A 90 -10.93 13.45 4.52
CA ASP A 90 -10.64 12.48 3.47
C ASP A 90 -9.76 13.06 2.36
N ASN A 91 -8.57 12.47 2.17
CA ASN A 91 -7.61 12.84 1.13
C ASN A 91 -7.15 14.32 1.20
N VAL A 92 -7.26 14.95 2.36
CA VAL A 92 -6.94 16.37 2.58
C VAL A 92 -5.47 16.63 2.94
N LEU A 93 -4.74 15.61 3.38
CA LEU A 93 -3.38 15.71 3.92
C LEU A 93 -2.38 14.81 3.16
N ASP A 94 -2.62 14.53 1.88
CA ASP A 94 -1.85 13.55 1.11
C ASP A 94 -0.44 14.01 0.70
N SER A 95 -0.04 15.25 0.96
CA SER A 95 1.36 15.68 0.81
C SER A 95 2.02 15.90 2.17
N SER A 96 3.21 15.34 2.33
CA SER A 96 4.05 15.51 3.54
C SER A 96 4.34 16.99 3.83
N THR A 97 4.43 17.82 2.79
CA THR A 97 4.59 19.27 2.92
C THR A 97 3.41 19.93 3.64
N ILE A 98 2.17 19.50 3.35
CA ILE A 98 0.97 20.01 4.02
C ILE A 98 0.95 19.58 5.49
N ILE A 99 1.41 18.36 5.81
CA ILE A 99 1.46 17.87 7.20
C ILE A 99 2.41 18.73 8.04
N ILE A 100 3.61 19.01 7.52
CA ILE A 100 4.61 19.86 8.20
C ILE A 100 4.06 21.28 8.42
N GLN A 101 3.44 21.89 7.39
CA GLN A 101 2.89 23.25 7.46
C GLN A 101 1.59 23.35 8.28
N SER A 102 0.90 22.22 8.50
CA SER A 102 -0.38 22.18 9.21
C SER A 102 -0.29 21.53 10.59
N GLY A 103 0.89 21.05 11.00
CA GLY A 103 1.08 20.26 12.22
C GLY A 103 0.52 20.93 13.47
N ASP A 104 0.80 22.22 13.69
CA ASP A 104 0.27 22.95 14.86
C ASP A 104 -1.25 23.07 14.84
N ARG A 105 -1.83 23.28 13.65
CA ARG A 105 -3.28 23.36 13.47
C ARG A 105 -3.94 22.01 13.73
N LEU A 106 -3.34 20.92 13.25
CA LEU A 106 -3.80 19.56 13.50
C LEU A 106 -3.72 19.21 14.99
N ARG A 107 -2.63 19.59 15.68
CA ARG A 107 -2.51 19.40 17.14
C ARG A 107 -3.57 20.18 17.91
N ALA A 108 -3.80 21.44 17.56
CA ALA A 108 -4.83 22.26 18.20
C ALA A 108 -6.23 21.67 18.00
N LEU A 109 -6.55 21.25 16.77
CA LEU A 109 -7.81 20.59 16.44
C LEU A 109 -7.97 19.26 17.19
N ALA A 110 -6.92 18.44 17.26
CA ALA A 110 -6.91 17.17 17.98
C ALA A 110 -7.17 17.33 19.48
N ARG A 111 -6.49 18.29 20.12
CA ARG A 111 -6.70 18.61 21.54
C ARG A 111 -8.13 19.08 21.79
N ALA A 112 -8.59 20.05 21.00
CA ALA A 112 -9.93 20.59 21.13
C ALA A 112 -11.02 19.51 20.96
N ALA A 113 -10.85 18.60 19.99
CA ALA A 113 -11.78 17.49 19.78
C ALA A 113 -11.76 16.50 20.95
N ASN A 114 -10.57 16.12 21.43
CA ASN A 114 -10.42 15.17 22.53
C ASN A 114 -11.05 15.69 23.84
N ASP A 115 -10.75 16.93 24.21
CA ASP A 115 -11.24 17.56 25.45
C ASP A 115 -12.77 17.70 25.49
N ASN A 116 -13.41 17.72 24.31
CA ASN A 116 -14.85 17.90 24.16
C ASN A 116 -15.59 16.64 23.68
N LEU A 117 -14.94 15.47 23.74
CA LEU A 117 -15.54 14.18 23.35
C LEU A 117 -15.99 14.10 21.88
N HIS A 118 -15.34 14.86 21.00
CA HIS A 118 -15.51 14.75 19.56
C HIS A 118 -14.46 13.85 18.94
N GLN A 119 -14.69 13.47 17.69
CA GLN A 119 -13.81 12.60 16.94
C GLN A 119 -13.38 13.27 15.64
N VAL A 120 -12.09 13.19 15.32
CA VAL A 120 -11.55 13.57 14.02
C VAL A 120 -10.87 12.35 13.41
N ILE A 121 -11.19 12.03 12.17
CA ILE A 121 -10.65 10.88 11.44
C ILE A 121 -10.03 11.40 10.17
N VAL A 122 -8.73 11.27 10.03
CA VAL A 122 -8.02 11.55 8.79
C VAL A 122 -7.84 10.25 8.02
N ILE A 123 -8.11 10.31 6.72
CA ILE A 123 -7.86 9.26 5.76
C ILE A 123 -6.80 9.77 4.79
N VAL A 124 -5.63 9.11 4.79
CA VAL A 124 -4.50 9.41 3.90
C VAL A 124 -4.16 8.23 2.98
N GLN A 125 -3.42 8.52 1.92
CA GLN A 125 -2.98 7.53 0.95
C GLN A 125 -1.75 6.72 1.35
N SER A 126 -0.88 7.23 2.23
CA SER A 126 0.35 6.54 2.62
C SER A 126 0.41 6.20 4.11
N GLU A 127 1.04 5.07 4.42
CA GLU A 127 1.26 4.64 5.80
C GLU A 127 2.16 5.62 6.57
N ALA A 128 3.20 6.12 5.90
CA ALA A 128 4.12 7.11 6.48
C ALA A 128 3.37 8.37 6.91
N ALA A 129 2.46 8.90 6.07
CA ALA A 129 1.63 10.04 6.44
C ALA A 129 0.72 9.71 7.63
N ALA A 130 0.12 8.53 7.66
CA ALA A 130 -0.73 8.13 8.78
C ALA A 130 0.06 8.01 10.09
N GLN A 131 1.30 7.54 10.02
CA GLN A 131 2.19 7.42 11.16
C GLN A 131 2.69 8.77 11.65
N GLU A 132 3.03 9.68 10.72
CA GLU A 132 3.41 11.06 11.03
C GLU A 132 2.26 11.79 11.75
N ILE A 133 1.04 11.71 11.22
CA ILE A 133 -0.15 12.32 11.82
C ILE A 133 -0.47 11.67 13.17
N GLY A 134 -0.39 10.35 13.26
CA GLY A 134 -0.61 9.61 14.50
C GLY A 134 0.41 9.98 15.59
N GLY A 135 1.64 10.34 15.20
CA GLY A 135 2.71 10.77 16.10
C GLY A 135 2.72 12.25 16.46
N LEU A 136 1.80 13.07 15.93
CA LEU A 136 1.80 14.53 16.17
C LEU A 136 1.63 14.92 17.64
N ASN A 137 0.89 14.12 18.41
CA ASN A 137 0.64 14.29 19.84
C ASN A 137 0.14 12.98 20.47
N GLY A 138 1.04 12.16 21.03
CA GLY A 138 0.79 10.77 21.45
C GLY A 138 -0.42 10.53 22.37
N ASP A 139 -0.90 11.55 23.09
CA ASP A 139 -2.08 11.43 23.96
C ASP A 139 -3.41 11.63 23.21
N THR A 140 -3.40 12.43 22.13
CA THR A 140 -4.63 12.90 21.45
C THR A 140 -4.71 12.51 19.98
N THR A 141 -3.59 12.12 19.38
CA THR A 141 -3.49 11.62 18.00
C THR A 141 -3.03 10.18 18.04
N ARG A 142 -3.65 9.33 17.22
CA ARG A 142 -3.29 7.90 17.13
C ARG A 142 -3.37 7.44 15.69
N LYS A 143 -2.45 6.55 15.30
CA LYS A 143 -2.63 5.74 14.09
C LYS A 143 -3.71 4.70 14.40
N GLY A 144 -4.77 4.67 13.60
CA GLY A 144 -5.80 3.63 13.76
C GLY A 144 -5.28 2.27 13.32
N ASN A 145 -5.80 1.20 13.92
CA ASN A 145 -5.49 -0.15 13.50
C ASN A 145 -5.93 -0.34 12.04
N GLN A 146 -4.97 -0.60 11.17
CA GLN A 146 -5.22 -0.80 9.75
C GLN A 146 -5.81 -2.20 9.57
N MET A 147 -6.89 -2.31 8.78
CA MET A 147 -7.31 -3.62 8.30
C MET A 147 -6.32 -4.07 7.21
N PRO A 148 -5.98 -5.37 7.12
CA PRO A 148 -5.10 -5.87 6.07
C PRO A 148 -5.58 -5.46 4.67
N ALA A 149 -4.65 -5.28 3.72
CA ALA A 149 -4.95 -4.77 2.38
C ALA A 149 -6.07 -5.55 1.67
N GLU A 150 -6.14 -6.86 1.91
CA GLU A 150 -7.19 -7.76 1.41
C GLU A 150 -8.62 -7.32 1.78
N PHE A 151 -8.82 -6.67 2.93
CA PHE A 151 -10.13 -6.21 3.40
C PHE A 151 -10.58 -4.88 2.76
N TYR A 152 -9.67 -4.17 2.10
CA TYR A 152 -9.98 -2.95 1.36
C TYR A 152 -10.01 -3.16 -0.16
N ARG A 153 -9.55 -4.32 -0.63
CA ARG A 153 -9.64 -4.71 -2.04
C ARG A 153 -10.95 -5.41 -2.29
N TRP A 154 -11.47 -5.19 -3.49
CA TRP A 154 -12.70 -5.81 -3.93
C TRP A 154 -12.50 -7.29 -4.15
N SER A 155 -13.49 -8.07 -3.73
CA SER A 155 -13.65 -9.47 -4.05
C SER A 155 -13.84 -9.67 -5.55
N ARG A 156 -13.76 -10.93 -5.99
CA ARG A 156 -14.01 -11.29 -7.38
C ARG A 156 -15.44 -10.95 -7.75
N GLU A 157 -16.38 -11.24 -6.86
CA GLU A 157 -17.82 -11.02 -7.02
C GLU A 157 -18.14 -9.53 -7.18
N GLU A 158 -17.62 -8.67 -6.30
CA GLU A 158 -17.81 -7.21 -6.38
C GLU A 158 -17.23 -6.63 -7.68
N THR A 159 -16.08 -7.16 -8.11
CA THR A 159 -15.43 -6.72 -9.35
C THR A 159 -16.19 -7.19 -10.58
N GLU A 160 -16.70 -8.41 -10.54
CA GLU A 160 -17.54 -8.99 -11.58
C GLU A 160 -18.84 -8.20 -11.75
N GLU A 161 -19.48 -7.77 -10.66
CA GLU A 161 -20.67 -6.89 -10.73
C GLU A 161 -20.34 -5.55 -11.39
N LEU A 162 -19.22 -4.91 -11.03
CA LEU A 162 -18.78 -3.68 -11.68
C LEU A 162 -18.52 -3.90 -13.17
N LEU A 163 -17.85 -4.99 -13.51
CA LEU A 163 -17.59 -5.35 -14.90
C LEU A 163 -18.90 -5.55 -15.65
N LYS A 164 -19.85 -6.33 -15.14
CA LYS A 164 -21.18 -6.52 -15.75
C LYS A 164 -21.96 -5.22 -15.91
N SER A 165 -21.81 -4.28 -14.96
CA SER A 165 -22.47 -2.97 -15.03
C SER A 165 -21.81 -2.00 -16.02
N THR A 166 -20.57 -2.27 -16.41
CA THR A 166 -19.83 -1.49 -17.39
C THR A 166 -20.03 -2.15 -18.75
N ASN A 167 -20.32 -1.40 -19.82
CA ASN A 167 -20.51 -1.99 -21.15
C ASN A 167 -19.15 -2.49 -21.71
N ILE A 168 -18.67 -3.64 -21.22
CA ILE A 168 -17.35 -4.20 -21.55
C ILE A 168 -17.22 -4.45 -23.06
N GLN A 169 -18.34 -4.75 -23.73
CA GLN A 169 -18.40 -4.98 -25.17
C GLN A 169 -17.93 -3.76 -25.97
N GLU A 170 -18.36 -2.55 -25.59
CA GLU A 170 -17.89 -1.30 -26.22
C GLU A 170 -16.42 -1.01 -25.90
N LEU A 171 -15.94 -1.40 -24.72
CA LEU A 171 -14.60 -1.03 -24.22
C LEU A 171 -13.49 -1.96 -24.73
N LEU A 172 -13.78 -3.24 -24.94
CA LEU A 172 -12.80 -4.20 -25.45
C LEU A 172 -12.66 -4.21 -26.98
N LYS A 173 -13.46 -3.42 -27.72
CA LYS A 173 -13.41 -3.30 -29.18
C LYS A 173 -13.41 -4.65 -29.93
N LYS A 174 -14.01 -5.70 -29.35
CA LYS A 174 -14.15 -7.01 -30.00
C LYS A 174 -15.62 -7.16 -30.43
N PRO A 175 -15.93 -7.26 -31.74
CA PRO A 175 -17.28 -7.57 -32.18
C PRO A 175 -17.60 -9.02 -31.80
N LEU A 176 -18.70 -9.21 -31.06
CA LEU A 176 -19.25 -10.54 -30.76
C LEU A 176 -19.99 -11.07 -31.99
N ARG A 177 -19.95 -12.39 -32.22
CA ARG A 177 -20.77 -13.05 -33.23
C ARG A 177 -22.12 -13.41 -32.60
N ASP A 178 -23.20 -13.22 -33.35
CA ASP A 178 -24.60 -13.22 -32.88
C ASP A 178 -25.07 -14.52 -32.18
N ASP A 179 -24.29 -15.61 -32.26
CA ASP A 179 -24.69 -16.95 -31.81
C ASP A 179 -23.91 -17.45 -30.57
N GLU A 180 -22.81 -16.79 -30.19
CA GLU A 180 -21.87 -17.17 -29.10
C GLU A 180 -21.78 -16.10 -27.98
N GLU A 181 -22.72 -15.15 -27.94
CA GLU A 181 -22.66 -13.93 -27.12
C GLU A 181 -22.41 -14.16 -25.61
N ALA A 182 -23.00 -15.20 -25.03
CA ALA A 182 -22.90 -15.45 -23.59
C ALA A 182 -21.60 -16.16 -23.18
N GLU A 183 -21.12 -17.12 -24.00
CA GLU A 183 -19.85 -17.80 -23.75
C GLU A 183 -18.68 -16.85 -23.98
N ASP A 184 -18.70 -16.08 -25.06
CA ASP A 184 -17.68 -15.08 -25.36
C ASP A 184 -17.65 -13.95 -24.31
N LEU A 185 -18.82 -13.50 -23.82
CA LEU A 185 -18.86 -12.50 -22.75
C LEU A 185 -18.27 -13.04 -21.45
N ASN A 186 -18.56 -14.29 -21.09
CA ASN A 186 -17.98 -14.92 -19.90
C ASN A 186 -16.47 -15.11 -20.02
N VAL A 187 -15.96 -15.45 -21.21
CA VAL A 187 -14.52 -15.54 -21.48
C VAL A 187 -13.86 -14.17 -21.37
N LEU A 188 -14.45 -13.12 -21.96
CA LEU A 188 -13.94 -11.75 -21.86
C LEU A 188 -13.98 -11.21 -20.43
N LEU A 189 -15.02 -11.53 -19.67
CA LEU A 189 -15.15 -11.19 -18.26
C LEU A 189 -14.05 -11.85 -17.43
N ALA A 190 -13.78 -13.14 -17.68
CA ALA A 190 -12.73 -13.89 -17.01
C ALA A 190 -11.34 -13.32 -17.33
N GLU A 191 -11.06 -13.03 -18.61
CA GLU A 191 -9.82 -12.39 -19.05
C GLU A 191 -9.64 -11.01 -18.38
N ALA A 192 -10.70 -10.19 -18.35
CA ALA A 192 -10.66 -8.87 -17.73
C ALA A 192 -10.44 -8.94 -16.21
N LEU A 193 -11.03 -9.93 -15.52
CA LEU A 193 -10.81 -10.16 -14.10
C LEU A 193 -9.34 -10.52 -13.85
N GLU A 194 -8.80 -11.50 -14.57
CA GLU A 194 -7.42 -11.95 -14.39
C GLU A 194 -6.41 -10.81 -14.65
N LEU A 195 -6.59 -10.07 -15.75
CA LEU A 195 -5.66 -9.03 -16.15
C LEU A 195 -5.77 -7.71 -15.34
N SER A 196 -6.88 -7.51 -14.63
CA SER A 196 -7.08 -6.37 -13.75
C SER A 196 -6.76 -6.66 -12.28
N GLU A 197 -6.38 -7.89 -11.95
CA GLU A 197 -5.96 -8.25 -10.60
C GLU A 197 -4.64 -7.57 -10.24
N ILE A 198 -4.48 -7.16 -8.97
CA ILE A 198 -3.24 -6.53 -8.52
C ILE A 198 -2.16 -7.62 -8.37
N PRO A 199 -1.00 -7.49 -9.06
CA PRO A 199 0.01 -8.54 -9.09
C PRO A 199 0.90 -8.49 -7.83
N ASP A 200 0.35 -8.80 -6.67
CA ASP A 200 1.08 -8.94 -5.41
C ASP A 200 0.62 -10.18 -4.60
N LYS A 201 1.17 -10.34 -3.39
CA LYS A 201 0.90 -11.51 -2.54
C LYS A 201 -0.55 -11.64 -2.06
N TYR A 202 -1.37 -10.60 -2.18
CA TYR A 202 -2.77 -10.61 -1.75
C TYR A 202 -3.75 -10.82 -2.92
N GLY A 203 -3.34 -10.50 -4.15
CA GLY A 203 -4.22 -10.50 -5.31
C GLY A 203 -5.35 -9.47 -5.17
N ARG A 204 -6.52 -9.78 -5.72
CA ARG A 204 -7.76 -8.96 -5.68
C ARG A 204 -7.69 -7.65 -6.47
N TRP A 205 -8.78 -6.89 -6.44
CA TRP A 205 -8.98 -5.74 -7.32
C TRP A 205 -9.09 -4.42 -6.57
N ARG A 206 -8.67 -3.35 -7.27
CA ARG A 206 -8.92 -1.97 -6.86
C ARG A 206 -9.86 -1.36 -7.89
N PRO A 207 -11.06 -0.89 -7.53
CA PRO A 207 -12.04 -0.40 -8.52
C PRO A 207 -11.48 0.66 -9.47
N ARG A 208 -10.58 1.55 -9.00
CA ARG A 208 -9.93 2.53 -9.88
C ARG A 208 -8.91 1.91 -10.85
N SER A 209 -8.16 0.90 -10.41
CA SER A 209 -7.21 0.17 -11.26
C SER A 209 -7.95 -0.68 -12.28
N THR A 210 -9.00 -1.39 -11.85
CA THR A 210 -9.89 -2.15 -12.72
C THR A 210 -10.52 -1.25 -13.77
N LYS A 211 -11.12 -0.12 -13.37
CA LYS A 211 -11.69 0.85 -14.30
C LYS A 211 -10.65 1.38 -15.30
N ARG A 212 -9.44 1.69 -14.82
CA ARG A 212 -8.34 2.14 -15.69
C ARG A 212 -7.98 1.07 -16.72
N TYR A 213 -7.79 -0.17 -16.28
CA TYR A 213 -7.50 -1.29 -17.16
C TYR A 213 -8.56 -1.46 -18.24
N ILE A 214 -9.85 -1.41 -17.87
CA ILE A 214 -10.94 -1.49 -18.85
C ILE A 214 -10.88 -0.34 -19.87
N MET A 215 -10.56 0.87 -19.40
CA MET A 215 -10.56 2.07 -20.26
C MET A 215 -9.32 2.18 -21.16
N THR A 216 -8.16 1.71 -20.73
CA THR A 216 -6.88 1.96 -21.42
C THR A 216 -6.14 0.69 -21.84
N GLY A 217 -6.51 -0.48 -21.32
CA GLY A 217 -5.74 -1.72 -21.42
C GLY A 217 -4.52 -1.77 -20.50
N ASP A 218 -4.22 -0.69 -19.75
CA ASP A 218 -3.07 -0.64 -18.84
C ASP A 218 -3.29 -1.60 -17.67
N ARG A 219 -2.44 -2.62 -17.57
CA ARG A 219 -2.49 -3.54 -16.43
C ARG A 219 -2.10 -2.83 -15.13
N PRO A 220 -2.74 -3.17 -14.00
CA PRO A 220 -2.33 -2.63 -12.71
C PRO A 220 -0.90 -3.02 -12.38
N THR A 221 -0.15 -2.08 -11.79
CA THR A 221 1.15 -2.37 -11.21
C THR A 221 1.01 -2.75 -9.73
N ALA A 222 1.92 -3.60 -9.25
CA ALA A 222 2.06 -3.87 -7.84
C ALA A 222 2.29 -2.54 -7.09
N PRO A 223 1.72 -2.34 -5.90
CA PRO A 223 2.01 -1.17 -5.09
C PRO A 223 3.54 -1.07 -4.87
N LEU A 224 4.15 0.03 -5.32
CA LEU A 224 5.56 0.28 -5.07
C LEU A 224 5.77 0.40 -3.55
N PRO A 225 6.82 -0.20 -2.97
CA PRO A 225 7.26 0.18 -1.63
C PRO A 225 7.65 1.66 -1.68
N ILE A 226 6.93 2.51 -0.93
CA ILE A 226 7.23 3.94 -0.88
C ILE A 226 8.47 4.13 0.02
N PRO A 227 9.50 4.89 -0.41
CA PRO A 227 10.65 5.23 0.43
C PRO A 227 10.19 6.01 1.67
N GLY A 228 10.54 5.54 2.85
CA GLY A 228 10.31 6.28 4.10
C GLY A 228 11.15 7.56 4.18
N PRO A 229 10.73 8.55 4.98
CA PRO A 229 11.49 9.78 5.17
C PRO A 229 12.80 9.46 5.90
N SER A 230 13.92 9.84 5.27
CA SER A 230 15.27 9.72 5.79
C SER A 230 15.44 10.56 7.06
N ALA A 231 15.29 9.93 8.23
CA ALA A 231 15.84 10.46 9.46
C ALA A 231 17.37 10.32 9.40
N GLY A 232 18.08 11.45 9.50
CA GLY A 232 19.54 11.48 9.50
C GLY A 232 20.12 10.55 10.56
N SER A 233 20.81 9.52 10.10
CA SER A 233 21.86 8.84 10.84
C SER A 233 22.94 8.48 9.82
N ALA A 234 24.17 8.85 10.12
CA ALA A 234 25.30 8.61 9.25
C ALA A 234 25.52 7.10 9.03
N GLY A 235 25.61 6.70 7.76
CA GLY A 235 26.50 5.64 7.31
C GLY A 235 26.02 4.19 7.39
N THR A 236 25.07 3.79 6.53
CA THR A 236 25.23 2.66 5.58
C THR A 236 24.04 2.70 4.61
N THR A 237 24.28 3.02 3.34
CA THR A 237 23.25 2.93 2.30
C THR A 237 22.81 1.48 2.18
N SER A 238 21.62 1.16 2.69
CA SER A 238 21.01 -0.15 2.49
C SER A 238 20.65 -0.26 1.00
N ALA A 239 21.42 -1.06 0.28
CA ALA A 239 21.16 -1.38 -1.11
C ALA A 239 20.10 -2.48 -1.19
N SER A 240 19.45 -2.58 -2.34
CA SER A 240 18.47 -3.61 -2.61
C SER A 240 18.85 -4.35 -3.87
N VAL A 241 19.02 -5.66 -3.78
CA VAL A 241 19.59 -6.49 -4.84
C VAL A 241 18.59 -7.57 -5.21
N TRP A 242 18.25 -7.67 -6.49
CA TRP A 242 17.43 -8.76 -7.00
C TRP A 242 18.25 -10.04 -7.09
N VAL A 243 17.73 -11.11 -6.52
CA VAL A 243 18.32 -12.46 -6.56
C VAL A 243 17.26 -13.47 -7.01
N ARG A 244 17.71 -14.62 -7.50
CA ARG A 244 16.84 -15.72 -7.91
C ARG A 244 17.52 -17.05 -7.65
N GLU A 245 16.74 -18.04 -7.23
CA GLU A 245 17.24 -19.39 -7.04
C GLU A 245 17.49 -20.07 -8.40
N LEU A 246 18.58 -20.83 -8.48
CA LEU A 246 18.99 -21.64 -9.62
C LEU A 246 19.02 -23.12 -9.21
N ALA A 247 18.46 -23.99 -10.06
CA ALA A 247 18.66 -25.43 -9.96
C ALA A 247 19.69 -25.91 -10.97
N ARG A 248 20.56 -26.80 -10.52
CA ARG A 248 21.51 -27.53 -11.37
C ARG A 248 20.75 -28.66 -12.09
N ASN A 249 20.80 -28.67 -13.41
CA ASN A 249 20.12 -29.68 -14.20
C ASN A 249 20.93 -30.99 -14.18
N LYS A 250 20.46 -32.00 -13.43
CA LYS A 250 21.17 -33.29 -13.30
C LYS A 250 20.87 -34.30 -14.43
N ASP A 251 19.78 -34.10 -15.17
CA ASP A 251 19.19 -35.14 -16.03
C ASP A 251 19.18 -34.80 -17.53
N LYS A 252 19.73 -33.65 -17.95
CA LYS A 252 19.86 -33.32 -19.38
C LYS A 252 21.32 -33.43 -19.79
N GLN A 253 21.62 -34.31 -20.75
CA GLN A 253 22.84 -34.17 -21.56
C GLN A 253 22.93 -32.72 -22.02
N LEU A 254 24.05 -32.06 -21.74
CA LEU A 254 24.35 -30.68 -22.12
C LEU A 254 24.24 -30.50 -23.65
N THR A 255 23.04 -30.31 -24.17
CA THR A 255 22.85 -29.99 -25.59
C THR A 255 22.94 -28.49 -25.87
N ASP A 256 22.85 -27.64 -24.84
CA ASP A 256 22.86 -26.17 -24.99
C ASP A 256 23.81 -25.42 -24.04
N GLY A 257 24.77 -26.11 -23.39
CA GLY A 257 25.80 -25.47 -22.55
C GLY A 257 25.30 -24.81 -21.25
N LYS A 258 23.99 -24.74 -21.02
CA LYS A 258 23.40 -24.12 -19.81
C LYS A 258 23.33 -25.09 -18.65
N GLU A 259 24.24 -24.90 -17.69
CA GLU A 259 24.35 -25.73 -16.47
C GLU A 259 23.23 -25.46 -15.44
N PHE A 260 22.60 -24.27 -15.48
CA PHE A 260 21.63 -23.81 -14.48
C PHE A 260 20.32 -23.34 -15.10
N GLU A 261 19.20 -23.78 -14.52
CA GLU A 261 17.85 -23.30 -14.85
C GLU A 261 17.26 -22.53 -13.66
N PRO A 262 16.60 -21.37 -13.87
CA PRO A 262 16.00 -20.62 -12.76
C PRO A 262 14.79 -21.33 -12.15
N THR A 263 14.80 -21.52 -10.83
CA THR A 263 13.69 -22.10 -10.08
C THR A 263 12.81 -21.00 -9.49
N GLY A 264 11.94 -20.44 -10.33
CA GLY A 264 10.92 -19.48 -9.91
C GLY A 264 11.25 -18.01 -10.13
N ASN A 265 10.55 -17.15 -9.39
CA ASN A 265 10.60 -15.70 -9.55
C ASN A 265 11.76 -15.07 -8.78
N ALA A 266 12.38 -14.04 -9.36
CA ALA A 266 13.36 -13.23 -8.62
C ALA A 266 12.69 -12.48 -7.47
N PHE A 267 13.40 -12.36 -6.35
CA PHE A 267 13.01 -11.58 -5.17
C PHE A 267 14.11 -10.61 -4.76
N GLN A 268 13.79 -9.64 -3.92
CA GLN A 268 14.69 -8.56 -3.54
C GLN A 268 15.22 -8.80 -2.13
N VAL A 269 16.55 -8.77 -1.99
CA VAL A 269 17.25 -8.82 -0.71
C VAL A 269 17.65 -7.39 -0.34
N GLN A 270 17.34 -6.98 0.89
CA GLN A 270 17.67 -5.65 1.41
C GLN A 270 18.80 -5.78 2.42
N GLY A 271 19.82 -4.93 2.30
CA GLY A 271 20.96 -4.97 3.19
C GLY A 271 22.07 -4.00 2.77
N ALA A 272 23.06 -3.82 3.63
CA ALA A 272 24.32 -3.21 3.23
C ALA A 272 25.21 -4.35 2.70
N PHE A 273 25.38 -4.43 1.38
CA PHE A 273 26.22 -5.44 0.76
C PHE A 273 27.52 -4.77 0.32
N ALA A 274 28.61 -4.99 1.05
CA ALA A 274 29.93 -4.55 0.60
C ALA A 274 30.49 -5.54 -0.44
N ASN A 275 30.16 -6.82 -0.30
CA ASN A 275 30.61 -7.89 -1.18
C ASN A 275 29.58 -9.03 -1.30
N VAL A 276 29.90 -10.01 -2.12
CA VAL A 276 29.04 -11.17 -2.39
C VAL A 276 28.80 -12.01 -1.13
N ASP A 277 29.75 -12.07 -0.19
CA ASP A 277 29.56 -12.75 1.11
C ASP A 277 28.45 -12.12 1.97
N ASP A 278 28.37 -10.79 2.00
CA ASP A 278 27.27 -10.08 2.67
C ASP A 278 25.92 -10.41 2.03
N LEU A 279 25.88 -10.54 0.70
CA LEU A 279 24.68 -10.93 -0.02
C LEU A 279 24.26 -12.37 0.30
N LYS A 280 25.20 -13.32 0.41
CA LYS A 280 24.91 -14.71 0.81
C LYS A 280 24.22 -14.78 2.18
N LYS A 281 24.73 -14.03 3.16
CA LYS A 281 24.15 -13.98 4.52
C LYS A 281 22.74 -13.39 4.55
N ALA A 282 22.42 -12.53 3.60
CA ALA A 282 21.12 -11.85 3.55
C ALA A 282 20.04 -12.60 2.77
N ILE A 283 20.42 -13.51 1.85
CA ILE A 283 19.46 -14.32 1.07
C ILE A 283 18.62 -15.23 1.99
N ASP A 284 19.20 -15.73 3.07
CA ASP A 284 18.46 -16.46 4.10
C ASP A 284 19.05 -16.24 5.50
N PRO A 285 18.40 -15.42 6.35
CA PRO A 285 18.86 -15.17 7.72
C PRO A 285 18.77 -16.39 8.64
N SER A 286 18.04 -17.43 8.23
CA SER A 286 17.85 -18.67 9.00
C SER A 286 18.98 -19.70 8.78
N LEU A 287 19.81 -19.49 7.76
CA LEU A 287 21.01 -20.28 7.53
C LEU A 287 22.14 -19.74 8.42
N SER A 288 22.69 -20.60 9.28
CA SER A 288 23.89 -20.23 10.06
C SER A 288 25.04 -19.81 9.14
N ALA A 289 26.01 -19.03 9.63
CA ALA A 289 27.17 -18.59 8.84
C ALA A 289 27.91 -19.75 8.15
N PHE A 290 27.90 -20.95 8.74
CA PHE A 290 28.47 -22.19 8.18
C PHE A 290 27.70 -22.77 6.99
N GLN A 291 26.44 -22.38 6.80
CA GLN A 291 25.61 -22.77 5.66
C GLN A 291 25.58 -21.68 4.58
N ALA A 292 25.73 -20.40 4.96
CA ALA A 292 25.89 -19.30 4.01
C ALA A 292 27.12 -19.49 3.11
N SER A 293 28.23 -20.00 3.65
CA SER A 293 29.43 -20.36 2.85
C SER A 293 29.19 -21.47 1.83
N LYS A 294 28.14 -22.28 2.01
CA LYS A 294 27.74 -23.32 1.05
C LYS A 294 26.83 -22.78 -0.07
N ILE A 295 26.41 -21.52 -0.01
CA ILE A 295 25.67 -20.84 -1.08
C ILE A 295 26.67 -20.32 -2.11
N ASN A 296 26.44 -20.64 -3.38
CA ASN A 296 27.17 -20.03 -4.50
C ASN A 296 26.29 -18.94 -5.11
N ILE A 297 26.90 -17.79 -5.41
CA ILE A 297 26.26 -16.68 -6.12
C ILE A 297 26.78 -16.66 -7.55
N TYR A 298 25.90 -16.35 -8.49
CA TYR A 298 26.19 -16.31 -9.92
C TYR A 298 25.68 -14.99 -10.52
N SER A 299 26.37 -14.47 -11.52
CA SER A 299 25.85 -13.40 -12.38
C SER A 299 25.60 -13.90 -13.79
N GLN A 300 24.67 -13.27 -14.48
CA GLN A 300 24.35 -13.62 -15.85
C GLN A 300 25.29 -12.87 -16.81
N GLN A 301 26.12 -13.61 -17.55
CA GLN A 301 27.04 -13.09 -18.56
C GLN A 301 26.83 -13.87 -19.86
N ASP A 302 26.61 -13.17 -20.98
CA ASP A 302 26.42 -13.76 -22.32
C ASP A 302 25.43 -14.94 -22.39
N ARG A 303 24.35 -14.86 -21.58
CA ARG A 303 23.26 -15.84 -21.41
C ARG A 303 23.60 -17.09 -20.59
N ASP A 304 24.77 -17.14 -19.98
CA ASP A 304 25.21 -18.16 -19.03
C ASP A 304 25.37 -17.60 -17.61
N TRP A 305 25.41 -18.50 -16.63
CA TRP A 305 25.58 -18.16 -15.20
C TRP A 305 27.02 -18.39 -14.79
N VAL A 306 27.72 -17.31 -14.44
CA VAL A 306 29.13 -17.34 -14.02
C VAL A 306 29.19 -17.16 -12.52
N LYS A 307 29.91 -18.03 -11.82
CA LYS A 307 30.07 -17.95 -10.37
C LYS A 307 30.85 -16.69 -9.99
N GLU A 308 30.31 -15.93 -9.04
CA GLU A 308 30.96 -14.75 -8.48
C GLU A 308 31.91 -15.14 -7.34
N ASP A 309 33.02 -14.43 -7.25
CA ASP A 309 33.94 -14.52 -6.12
C ASP A 309 33.34 -13.80 -4.90
N GLU A 310 33.66 -14.29 -3.71
CA GLU A 310 33.07 -13.85 -2.43
C GLU A 310 33.49 -12.42 -2.07
N ASP A 311 34.68 -12.02 -2.52
CA ASP A 311 35.28 -10.70 -2.26
C ASP A 311 34.89 -9.64 -3.31
N ILE A 312 34.14 -10.01 -4.36
CA ILE A 312 33.70 -9.07 -5.39
C ILE A 312 32.60 -8.16 -4.85
N GLU A 313 32.68 -6.87 -5.20
CA GLU A 313 31.67 -5.87 -4.87
C GLU A 313 30.33 -6.15 -5.57
N VAL A 314 29.23 -6.02 -4.82
CA VAL A 314 27.88 -6.21 -5.37
C VAL A 314 27.49 -4.98 -6.18
N SER A 315 27.64 -5.07 -7.50
CA SER A 315 27.42 -3.97 -8.44
C SER A 315 26.23 -4.17 -9.39
N ARG A 316 25.55 -5.32 -9.31
CA ARG A 316 24.39 -5.69 -10.15
C ARG A 316 23.11 -5.86 -9.33
N GLY A 317 22.03 -6.31 -9.96
CA GLY A 317 20.78 -6.61 -9.25
C GLY A 317 19.91 -5.38 -9.01
N THR A 318 20.09 -4.31 -9.79
CA THR A 318 19.22 -3.12 -9.75
C THR A 318 17.84 -3.40 -10.37
N SER A 319 17.71 -4.45 -11.18
CA SER A 319 16.47 -4.85 -11.84
C SER A 319 16.30 -6.38 -11.89
N LYS A 320 15.05 -6.85 -12.08
CA LYS A 320 14.72 -8.29 -12.21
C LYS A 320 15.41 -8.98 -13.39
N SER A 321 15.75 -8.23 -14.44
CA SER A 321 16.43 -8.72 -15.64
C SER A 321 17.95 -8.83 -15.48
N ASP A 322 18.52 -8.19 -14.44
CA ASP A 322 19.95 -8.19 -14.12
C ASP A 322 20.15 -8.73 -12.68
N CYS A 323 19.40 -9.75 -12.30
CA CYS A 323 19.44 -10.33 -10.96
C CYS A 323 20.61 -11.31 -10.79
N TYR A 324 21.09 -11.46 -9.55
CA TYR A 324 22.00 -12.56 -9.21
C TYR A 324 21.26 -13.89 -9.15
N GLY A 325 21.95 -14.97 -9.49
CA GLY A 325 21.52 -16.33 -9.26
C GLY A 325 22.14 -16.87 -7.97
N PHE A 326 21.43 -17.73 -7.23
CA PHE A 326 22.03 -18.48 -6.12
C PHE A 326 21.59 -19.94 -6.13
N THR A 327 22.44 -20.83 -5.63
CA THR A 327 22.10 -22.25 -5.46
C THR A 327 22.09 -22.58 -3.97
N LEU A 328 21.05 -23.26 -3.50
CA LEU A 328 21.05 -23.83 -2.15
C LEU A 328 21.94 -25.08 -2.07
N PRO A 329 22.61 -25.32 -0.93
CA PRO A 329 23.33 -26.56 -0.70
C PRO A 329 22.36 -27.75 -0.78
N GLN A 330 22.69 -28.71 -1.63
CA GLN A 330 21.89 -29.94 -1.71
C GLN A 330 22.09 -30.75 -0.43
N LYS A 331 21.01 -31.34 0.08
CA LYS A 331 20.94 -32.13 1.33
C LYS A 331 21.81 -33.40 1.36
N THR A 332 22.76 -33.58 0.44
CA THR A 332 23.52 -34.82 0.25
C THR A 332 25.04 -34.69 0.36
N ASP A 333 25.59 -33.53 0.71
CA ASP A 333 27.04 -33.37 0.88
C ASP A 333 27.43 -33.28 2.38
N ASP A 334 26.98 -34.27 3.14
CA ASP A 334 27.66 -34.71 4.38
C ASP A 334 28.17 -36.14 4.12
N VAL A 335 29.43 -36.23 3.65
CA VAL A 335 30.33 -37.38 3.84
C VAL A 335 31.69 -36.84 4.23
#